data_AF-A0AA42R1Y9-F1
#
_entry.id   AF-A0AA42R1Y9-F1
#
_cell.length_a   1.000
_cell.length_b   1.000
_cell.length_c   1.000
_cell.angle_alpha   90.00
_cell.angle_beta   90.00
_cell.angle_gamma   90.00
#
_symmetry.space_group_name_H-M   'P 1'
#
loop_
_entity.id
_entity.type
_entity.pdbx_description
1 polymer ?
#
loop_
_entity_poly.entity_id
_entity_poly.type
_entity_poly.pdbx_seq_one_letter_code
_entity_poly.pdbx_strand_id
1 'polypeptide(L)'
;MKTTERLAFDRASVRSFDGNGRLQVKLSNISKANVCPYFGREIPNAEKLGLEPDKIYQLWRHPDELKKAAATFNNIPLLSIHTPDFPGDPPREYRVGVTHSNADFDGTYLTNGLSVWDDSAIAGIETEEQEELSSSYQYVADMTPGVTPNGEPYDGIMRDIIGNHVALVERGRAGSDVLVADSLPPELMLMSKRKAAIIRATLKPLLAADADLEAEVRKALLALDEAEKEDEEEQKKKTADDEEEDEDEKEKKKKHACDPEDDEE
;
A
#
# COMPACT_ATOMS: atom_id res chain seq x y z
N MET A 1 -19.18 -2.33 -45.80
CA MET A 1 -18.74 -2.14 -44.41
C MET A 1 -17.27 -2.52 -44.34
N LYS A 2 -16.37 -1.56 -44.08
CA LYS A 2 -14.95 -1.85 -43.88
C LYS A 2 -14.79 -2.38 -42.45
N THR A 3 -14.34 -3.62 -42.31
CA THR A 3 -13.98 -4.21 -41.03
C THR A 3 -12.77 -3.45 -40.50
N THR A 4 -12.97 -2.61 -39.50
CA THR A 4 -11.86 -1.98 -38.78
C THR A 4 -11.19 -3.06 -37.95
N GLU A 5 -10.07 -3.59 -38.45
CA GLU A 5 -9.18 -4.46 -37.68
C GLU A 5 -8.72 -3.68 -36.44
N ARG A 6 -9.17 -4.13 -35.27
CA ARG A 6 -8.65 -3.66 -33.98
C ARG A 6 -7.34 -4.40 -33.75
N LEU A 7 -6.24 -3.78 -34.14
CA LEU A 7 -4.90 -4.21 -33.75
C LEU A 7 -4.74 -3.91 -32.26
N ALA A 8 -4.79 -4.95 -31.43
CA ALA A 8 -4.20 -4.88 -30.10
C ALA A 8 -2.69 -4.82 -30.31
N PHE A 9 -2.06 -3.70 -29.94
CA PHE A 9 -0.61 -3.65 -29.82
C PHE A 9 -0.25 -4.37 -28.54
N ASP A 10 -0.13 -5.70 -28.61
CA ASP A 10 0.48 -6.48 -27.54
C ASP A 10 1.88 -5.89 -27.33
N ARG A 11 2.10 -5.24 -26.19
CA ARG A 11 3.42 -4.74 -25.78
C ARG A 11 4.38 -5.92 -25.94
N ALA A 12 5.30 -5.86 -26.91
CA ALA A 12 6.26 -6.92 -27.17
C ALA A 12 6.81 -7.39 -25.84
N SER A 13 6.53 -8.65 -25.48
CA SER A 13 6.75 -9.14 -24.14
C SER A 13 8.22 -8.94 -23.77
N VAL A 14 8.47 -8.10 -22.77
CA VAL A 14 9.80 -7.93 -22.15
C VAL A 14 10.19 -9.15 -21.31
N ARG A 15 9.36 -10.20 -21.34
CA ARG A 15 9.52 -11.47 -20.64
C ARG A 15 10.15 -12.50 -21.58
N SER A 16 11.05 -13.31 -21.04
CA SER A 16 11.68 -14.45 -21.71
C SER A 16 11.97 -15.54 -20.70
N PHE A 17 12.24 -16.76 -21.15
CA PHE A 17 12.69 -17.85 -20.27
C PHE A 17 14.18 -18.12 -20.51
N ASP A 18 14.94 -18.32 -19.44
CA ASP A 18 16.31 -18.80 -19.57
C ASP A 18 16.35 -20.31 -19.89
N GLY A 19 17.54 -20.84 -20.15
CA GLY A 19 17.73 -22.26 -20.49
C GLY A 19 17.29 -23.25 -19.40
N ASN A 20 16.97 -22.78 -18.20
CA ASN A 20 16.49 -23.59 -17.08
C ASN A 20 14.98 -23.39 -16.82
N GLY A 21 14.28 -22.61 -17.65
CA GLY A 21 12.85 -22.35 -17.49
C GLY A 21 12.51 -21.25 -16.48
N ARG A 22 13.49 -20.44 -16.06
CA ARG A 22 13.21 -19.29 -15.16
C ARG A 22 12.75 -18.10 -15.98
N LEU A 23 11.73 -17.40 -15.49
CA LEU A 23 11.21 -16.20 -16.12
C LEU A 23 12.18 -15.03 -15.91
N GLN A 24 12.50 -14.34 -17.00
CA GLN A 24 13.37 -13.18 -17.06
C GLN A 24 12.58 -12.00 -17.60
N VAL A 25 12.49 -10.94 -16.80
CA VAL A 25 11.85 -9.67 -17.19
C VAL A 25 12.95 -8.65 -17.37
N LYS A 26 13.16 -8.17 -18.60
CA LYS A 26 14.27 -7.25 -18.91
C LYS A 26 14.11 -5.87 -18.24
N LEU A 27 12.87 -5.41 -18.12
CA LEU A 27 12.53 -4.11 -17.57
C LEU A 27 11.10 -4.13 -17.04
N SER A 28 10.92 -3.75 -15.78
CA SER A 28 9.63 -3.51 -15.14
C SER A 28 9.70 -2.20 -14.36
N ASN A 29 8.58 -1.49 -14.29
CA ASN A 29 8.43 -0.39 -13.34
C ASN A 29 8.34 -1.05 -11.96
N ILE A 30 9.23 -0.75 -11.02
CA ILE A 30 9.21 -1.32 -9.66
C ILE A 30 8.65 -0.36 -8.61
N SER A 31 8.63 0.94 -8.91
CA SER A 31 8.07 1.99 -8.06
C SER A 31 7.81 3.26 -8.88
N LYS A 32 7.17 4.27 -8.28
CA LYS A 32 6.84 5.55 -8.95
C LYS A 32 6.95 6.74 -8.01
N ALA A 33 7.23 7.92 -8.56
CA ALA A 33 7.08 9.17 -7.83
C ALA A 33 5.61 9.57 -7.76
N ASN A 34 4.97 9.36 -6.61
CA ASN A 34 3.58 9.70 -6.36
C ASN A 34 3.32 9.93 -4.87
N VAL A 35 2.13 10.46 -4.55
CA VAL A 35 1.64 10.53 -3.18
C VAL A 35 0.87 9.25 -2.87
N CYS A 36 1.20 8.62 -1.74
CA CYS A 36 0.58 7.38 -1.31
C CYS A 36 0.04 7.52 0.12
N PRO A 37 -1.13 6.93 0.41
CA PRO A 37 -1.66 6.88 1.77
C PRO A 37 -0.86 5.90 2.61
N TYR A 38 -0.61 6.22 3.88
CA TYR A 38 -0.03 5.34 4.90
C TYR A 38 -0.75 5.56 6.22
N PHE A 39 -1.02 4.49 6.96
CA PHE A 39 -1.43 4.66 8.36
C PHE A 39 -0.28 5.21 9.19
N GLY A 40 -0.56 6.01 10.21
CA GLY A 40 0.45 6.52 11.13
C GLY A 40 1.32 5.39 11.71
N ARG A 41 0.72 4.24 12.02
CA ARG A 41 1.45 3.04 12.52
C ARG A 41 2.45 2.43 11.52
N GLU A 42 2.29 2.69 10.22
CA GLU A 42 3.23 2.22 9.19
C GLU A 42 4.45 3.15 9.04
N ILE A 43 4.37 4.39 9.54
CA ILE A 43 5.39 5.41 9.29
C ILE A 43 6.57 5.22 10.27
N PRO A 44 7.82 5.14 9.78
CA PRO A 44 8.99 5.01 10.64
C PRO A 44 9.05 6.12 11.69
N ASN A 45 9.29 5.73 12.94
CA ASN A 45 9.32 6.63 14.11
C ASN A 45 7.99 7.37 14.39
N ALA A 46 6.84 6.79 14.01
CA ALA A 46 5.49 7.36 14.24
C ALA A 46 5.29 7.97 15.64
N GLU A 47 5.65 7.24 16.70
CA GLU A 47 5.51 7.71 18.08
C GLU A 47 6.31 9.00 18.35
N LYS A 48 7.57 9.06 17.88
CA LYS A 48 8.43 10.24 18.04
C LYS A 48 7.94 11.43 17.22
N LEU A 49 7.28 11.14 16.09
CA LEU A 49 6.67 12.13 15.22
C LEU A 49 5.27 12.56 15.69
N GLY A 50 4.73 11.93 16.74
CA GLY A 50 3.40 12.22 17.27
C GLY A 50 2.27 11.85 16.31
N LEU A 51 2.45 10.81 15.49
CA LEU A 51 1.46 10.38 14.50
C LEU A 51 0.38 9.50 15.15
N GLU A 52 -0.87 9.75 14.78
CA GLU A 52 -2.00 8.94 15.22
C GLU A 52 -1.97 7.58 14.47
N PRO A 53 -1.97 6.43 15.18
CA PRO A 53 -1.77 5.11 14.57
C PRO A 53 -2.72 4.78 13.42
N ASP A 54 -4.00 5.13 13.57
CA ASP A 54 -5.06 4.76 12.63
C ASP A 54 -5.40 5.88 11.62
N LYS A 55 -4.75 7.03 11.74
CA LYS A 55 -4.91 8.13 10.80
C LYS A 55 -4.12 7.85 9.53
N ILE A 56 -4.72 8.17 8.39
CA ILE A 56 -4.07 8.11 7.08
C ILE A 56 -3.31 9.41 6.84
N TYR A 57 -2.04 9.29 6.49
CA TYR A 57 -1.16 10.35 6.06
C TYR A 57 -0.75 10.14 4.60
N GLN A 58 -0.77 11.22 3.84
CA GLN A 58 -0.39 11.26 2.44
C GLN A 58 1.13 11.51 2.33
N LEU A 59 1.90 10.47 2.05
CA LEU A 59 3.35 10.58 1.92
C LEU A 59 3.77 10.66 0.45
N TRP A 60 4.57 11.67 0.14
CA TRP A 60 5.12 11.87 -1.19
C TRP A 60 6.46 11.16 -1.35
N ARG A 61 6.52 10.24 -2.32
CA ARG A 61 7.77 9.70 -2.84
C ARG A 61 8.38 10.69 -3.82
N HIS A 62 9.26 11.54 -3.29
CA HIS A 62 9.88 12.60 -4.06
C HIS A 62 10.73 12.02 -5.21
N PRO A 63 10.61 12.52 -6.46
CA PRO A 63 11.40 12.06 -7.60
C PRO A 63 12.91 12.03 -7.34
N ASP A 64 13.45 13.11 -6.76
CA ASP A 64 14.89 13.18 -6.43
C ASP A 64 15.34 12.12 -5.42
N GLU A 65 14.47 11.70 -4.49
CA GLU A 65 14.79 10.67 -3.51
C GLU A 65 14.78 9.28 -4.16
N LEU A 66 13.81 9.01 -5.05
CA LEU A 66 13.82 7.78 -5.86
C LEU A 66 15.03 7.71 -6.79
N LYS A 67 15.41 8.83 -7.41
CA LYS A 67 16.60 8.90 -8.26
C LYS A 67 17.88 8.60 -7.49
N LYS A 68 18.03 9.14 -6.27
CA LYS A 68 19.17 8.81 -5.38
C LYS A 68 19.15 7.34 -4.95
N ALA A 69 17.96 6.81 -4.67
CA ALA A 69 17.77 5.45 -4.17
C ALA A 69 17.93 4.37 -5.25
N ALA A 70 17.84 4.70 -6.54
CA ALA A 70 17.73 3.72 -7.62
C ALA A 70 18.75 2.56 -7.52
N ALA A 71 20.02 2.88 -7.26
CA ALA A 71 21.07 1.86 -7.15
C ALA A 71 20.87 0.86 -6.00
N THR A 72 20.12 1.23 -4.95
CA THR A 72 19.81 0.36 -3.80
C THR A 72 18.79 -0.73 -4.11
N PHE A 73 18.05 -0.59 -5.21
CA PHE A 73 17.09 -1.60 -5.68
C PHE A 73 17.73 -2.70 -6.52
N ASN A 74 19.07 -2.70 -6.64
CA ASN A 74 19.80 -3.72 -7.37
C ASN A 74 20.09 -4.94 -6.51
N ASN A 75 19.87 -6.14 -7.06
CA ASN A 75 20.16 -7.42 -6.40
C ASN A 75 19.44 -7.62 -5.06
N ILE A 76 18.23 -7.07 -4.93
CA ILE A 76 17.37 -7.28 -3.76
C ILE A 76 16.39 -8.44 -4.02
N PRO A 77 15.93 -9.16 -2.99
CA PRO A 77 15.06 -10.31 -3.16
C PRO A 77 13.73 -9.91 -3.80
N LEU A 78 13.21 -10.82 -4.62
CA LEU A 78 11.84 -10.82 -5.09
C LEU A 78 11.02 -11.82 -4.27
N LEU A 79 9.93 -11.37 -3.64
CA LEU A 79 9.04 -12.18 -2.82
C LEU A 79 7.74 -12.53 -3.54
N SER A 80 7.06 -13.61 -3.16
CA SER A 80 5.72 -13.97 -3.64
C SER A 80 4.58 -13.35 -2.81
N ILE A 81 4.91 -12.81 -1.64
CA ILE A 81 4.02 -12.04 -0.77
C ILE A 81 4.76 -10.84 -0.20
N HIS A 82 4.03 -9.78 0.16
CA HIS A 82 4.63 -8.58 0.75
C HIS A 82 4.76 -8.72 2.27
N THR A 83 5.84 -9.36 2.70
CA THR A 83 6.21 -9.57 4.11
C THR A 83 7.59 -8.95 4.38
N PRO A 84 7.88 -8.46 5.60
CA PRO A 84 9.18 -7.88 5.89
C PRO A 84 10.34 -8.86 5.61
N ASP A 85 11.42 -8.35 5.01
CA ASP A 85 12.64 -9.11 4.75
C ASP A 85 13.83 -8.51 5.52
N PHE A 86 14.28 -9.24 6.56
CA PHE A 86 15.42 -8.86 7.37
C PHE A 86 16.50 -9.95 7.38
N PRO A 87 17.80 -9.59 7.42
CA PRO A 87 18.87 -10.58 7.50
C PRO A 87 18.78 -11.54 8.69
N GLY A 88 18.24 -11.08 9.83
CA GLY A 88 18.07 -11.89 11.04
C GLY A 88 16.89 -12.86 10.99
N ASP A 89 15.89 -12.57 10.17
CA ASP A 89 14.69 -13.39 10.00
C ASP A 89 14.19 -13.33 8.55
N PRO A 90 14.93 -13.95 7.60
CA PRO A 90 14.60 -13.83 6.20
C PRO A 90 13.41 -14.75 5.84
N PRO A 91 12.41 -14.26 5.09
CA PRO A 91 11.27 -15.03 4.61
C PRO A 91 11.66 -15.98 3.47
N ARG A 92 12.46 -17.01 3.79
CA ARG A 92 13.09 -17.90 2.79
C ARG A 92 12.09 -18.57 1.86
N GLU A 93 10.95 -18.96 2.38
CA GLU A 93 9.88 -19.66 1.64
C GLU A 93 9.18 -18.76 0.62
N TYR A 94 9.24 -17.44 0.81
CA TYR A 94 8.59 -16.48 -0.07
C TYR A 94 9.54 -15.87 -1.08
N ARG A 95 10.87 -16.10 -0.98
CA ARG A 95 11.86 -15.58 -1.94
C ARG A 95 11.83 -16.38 -3.24
N VAL A 96 11.15 -15.83 -4.23
CA VAL A 96 10.92 -16.45 -5.54
C VAL A 96 11.78 -15.88 -6.64
N GLY A 97 12.69 -14.95 -6.35
CA GLY A 97 13.55 -14.37 -7.36
C GLY A 97 14.47 -13.26 -6.86
N VAL A 98 14.91 -12.42 -7.80
CA VAL A 98 15.78 -11.29 -7.52
C VAL A 98 15.57 -10.16 -8.53
N THR A 99 15.81 -8.92 -8.10
CA THR A 99 15.99 -7.80 -9.02
C THR A 99 17.36 -7.82 -9.69
N HIS A 100 17.44 -7.28 -10.91
CA HIS A 100 18.70 -7.18 -11.64
C HIS A 100 19.55 -6.01 -11.13
N SER A 101 20.70 -5.78 -11.76
CA SER A 101 21.64 -4.72 -11.44
C SER A 101 21.54 -3.50 -12.38
N ASN A 102 20.37 -3.26 -12.95
CA ASN A 102 20.11 -2.19 -13.93
C ASN A 102 18.97 -1.26 -13.48
N ALA A 103 18.81 -1.06 -12.17
CA ALA A 103 17.84 -0.12 -11.64
C ALA A 103 18.12 1.30 -12.12
N ASP A 104 17.09 1.98 -12.62
CA ASP A 104 17.17 3.36 -13.10
C ASP A 104 15.85 4.12 -12.85
N PHE A 105 15.92 5.45 -12.78
CA PHE A 105 14.76 6.32 -12.59
C PHE A 105 14.59 7.23 -13.81
N ASP A 106 13.49 7.04 -14.54
CA ASP A 106 13.24 7.73 -15.83
C ASP A 106 12.64 9.14 -15.68
N GLY A 107 12.46 9.60 -14.43
CA GLY A 107 11.78 10.86 -14.09
C GLY A 107 10.37 10.66 -13.54
N THR A 108 9.76 9.49 -13.78
CA THR A 108 8.44 9.13 -13.25
C THR A 108 8.50 7.78 -12.51
N TYR A 109 9.06 6.76 -13.15
CA TYR A 109 9.13 5.40 -12.66
C TYR A 109 10.55 5.04 -12.26
N LEU A 110 10.65 4.34 -11.14
CA LEU A 110 11.82 3.54 -10.83
C LEU A 110 11.63 2.20 -11.54
N THR A 111 12.62 1.80 -12.32
CA THR A 111 12.57 0.59 -13.16
C THR A 111 13.71 -0.35 -12.80
N ASN A 112 13.52 -1.66 -12.96
CA ASN A 112 14.58 -2.66 -12.87
C ASN A 112 14.20 -3.94 -13.66
N GLY A 113 15.18 -4.75 -14.04
CA GLY A 113 14.96 -6.12 -14.48
C GLY A 113 14.70 -7.08 -13.31
N LEU A 114 14.13 -8.25 -13.61
CA LEU A 114 13.76 -9.25 -12.62
C LEU A 114 14.05 -10.66 -13.15
N SER A 115 14.44 -11.55 -12.25
CA SER A 115 14.41 -13.00 -12.48
C SER A 115 13.44 -13.64 -11.50
N VAL A 116 12.51 -14.44 -12.00
CA VAL A 116 11.58 -15.26 -11.20
C VAL A 116 11.94 -16.72 -11.38
N TRP A 117 12.12 -17.42 -10.28
CA TRP A 117 12.68 -18.78 -10.23
C TRP A 117 11.67 -19.84 -9.86
N ASP A 118 10.60 -19.46 -9.17
CA ASP A 118 9.59 -20.38 -8.65
C ASP A 118 8.44 -20.56 -9.64
N ASP A 119 8.05 -21.82 -9.91
CA ASP A 119 7.01 -22.15 -10.88
C ASP A 119 5.63 -21.61 -10.47
N SER A 120 5.32 -21.55 -9.17
CA SER A 120 4.03 -21.02 -8.70
C SER A 120 3.95 -19.50 -8.88
N ALA A 121 5.05 -18.79 -8.63
CA ALA A 121 5.15 -17.36 -8.91
C ALA A 121 5.11 -17.06 -10.41
N ILE A 122 5.76 -17.88 -11.24
CA ILE A 122 5.68 -17.76 -12.70
C ILE A 122 4.24 -17.97 -13.17
N ALA A 123 3.56 -19.01 -12.67
CA ALA A 123 2.16 -19.27 -13.00
C ALA A 123 1.26 -18.09 -12.60
N GLY A 124 1.42 -17.52 -11.40
CA GLY A 124 0.66 -16.35 -10.95
C GLY A 124 0.86 -15.10 -11.83
N ILE A 125 2.05 -14.93 -12.42
CA ILE A 125 2.33 -13.86 -13.39
C ILE A 125 1.70 -14.14 -14.76
N GLU A 126 1.66 -15.41 -15.18
CA GLU A 126 1.06 -15.83 -16.45
C GLU A 126 -0.48 -15.83 -16.40
N THR A 127 -1.07 -16.11 -15.24
CA THR A 127 -2.52 -16.05 -14.99
C THR A 127 -3.04 -14.64 -14.68
N GLU A 128 -2.14 -13.65 -14.59
CA GLU A 128 -2.44 -12.27 -14.19
C GLU A 128 -2.98 -12.14 -12.75
N GLU A 129 -2.86 -13.20 -11.93
CA GLU A 129 -3.25 -13.17 -10.51
C GLU A 129 -2.25 -12.37 -9.65
N GLN A 130 -0.96 -12.38 -10.02
CA GLN A 130 0.10 -11.67 -9.31
C GLN A 130 1.00 -10.91 -10.28
N GLU A 131 0.40 -10.03 -11.10
CA GLU A 131 1.14 -9.25 -12.10
C GLU A 131 1.72 -7.92 -11.58
N GLU A 132 1.34 -7.51 -10.37
CA GLU A 132 1.87 -6.32 -9.70
C GLU A 132 3.03 -6.68 -8.71
N LEU A 133 3.88 -5.74 -8.26
CA LEU A 133 4.99 -5.89 -7.34
C LEU A 133 5.07 -4.73 -6.35
N SER A 134 5.40 -5.06 -5.12
CA SER A 134 5.52 -4.10 -4.07
C SER A 134 6.97 -3.87 -3.73
N SER A 135 7.46 -2.66 -3.96
CA SER A 135 8.76 -2.25 -3.44
C SER A 135 8.63 -1.92 -1.96
N SER A 136 9.38 -2.64 -1.14
CA SER A 136 9.60 -2.28 0.25
C SER A 136 10.93 -1.56 0.40
N TYR A 137 10.96 -0.53 1.22
CA TYR A 137 12.15 0.29 1.44
C TYR A 137 12.13 0.92 2.83
N GLN A 138 13.33 1.21 3.32
CA GLN A 138 13.54 2.08 4.47
C GLN A 138 13.53 3.53 4.00
N TYR A 139 13.06 4.44 4.86
CA TYR A 139 13.09 5.87 4.61
C TYR A 139 13.02 6.66 5.93
N VAL A 140 13.37 7.94 5.86
CA VAL A 140 13.17 8.93 6.91
C VAL A 140 11.93 9.75 6.57
N ALA A 141 10.94 9.77 7.45
CA ALA A 141 9.72 10.55 7.27
C ALA A 141 9.96 12.02 7.65
N ASP A 142 9.80 12.92 6.68
CA ASP A 142 9.79 14.37 6.88
C ASP A 142 8.33 14.85 6.80
N MET A 143 7.67 15.05 7.94
CA MET A 143 6.24 15.40 8.04
C MET A 143 5.97 16.88 7.76
N THR A 144 6.74 17.49 6.85
CA THR A 144 6.50 18.83 6.36
C THR A 144 5.46 18.77 5.24
N PRO A 145 4.24 19.32 5.43
CA PRO A 145 3.20 19.26 4.41
C PRO A 145 3.51 20.15 3.22
N GLY A 146 2.97 19.81 2.06
CA GLY A 146 3.17 20.57 0.84
C GLY A 146 2.27 20.12 -0.30
N VAL A 147 2.62 20.57 -1.51
CA VAL A 147 1.88 20.25 -2.73
C VAL A 147 2.90 19.83 -3.79
N THR A 148 2.63 18.73 -4.49
CA THR A 148 3.49 18.28 -5.58
C THR A 148 3.47 19.28 -6.75
N PRO A 149 4.44 19.24 -7.68
CA PRO A 149 4.40 20.07 -8.89
C PRO A 149 3.11 19.91 -9.72
N ASN A 150 2.43 18.78 -9.58
CA ASN A 150 1.19 18.46 -10.28
C ASN A 150 -0.08 18.87 -9.50
N GLY A 151 0.06 19.53 -8.33
CA GLY A 151 -1.06 20.04 -7.54
C GLY A 151 -1.62 19.09 -6.49
N GLU A 152 -1.01 17.91 -6.28
CA GLU A 152 -1.48 16.94 -5.29
C GLU A 152 -0.94 17.28 -3.90
N PRO A 153 -1.80 17.45 -2.87
CA PRO A 153 -1.34 17.73 -1.51
C PRO A 153 -0.73 16.48 -0.86
N TYR A 154 0.26 16.69 0.02
CA TYR A 154 0.87 15.66 0.85
C TYR A 154 1.12 16.17 2.27
N ASP A 155 1.12 15.26 3.23
CA ASP A 155 1.39 15.51 4.65
C ASP A 155 2.87 15.36 5.01
N GLY A 156 3.61 14.56 4.24
CA GLY A 156 5.03 14.37 4.45
C GLY A 156 5.76 13.83 3.23
N ILE A 157 7.09 13.81 3.31
CA ILE A 157 7.99 13.42 2.24
C ILE A 157 8.85 12.25 2.73
N MET A 158 8.98 11.24 1.88
CA MET A 158 9.90 10.12 2.12
C MET A 158 11.31 10.51 1.68
N ARG A 159 12.23 10.62 2.65
CA ARG A 159 13.65 10.97 2.44
C ARG A 159 14.55 9.76 2.62
N ASP A 160 15.72 9.80 2.01
CA ASP A 160 16.78 8.79 2.20
C ASP A 160 16.27 7.36 1.97
N ILE A 161 15.58 7.17 0.84
CA ILE A 161 14.97 5.89 0.48
C ILE A 161 16.07 4.85 0.20
N ILE A 162 15.91 3.65 0.78
CA ILE A 162 16.82 2.51 0.58
C ILE A 162 15.99 1.25 0.31
N GLY A 163 16.13 0.67 -0.88
CA GLY A 163 15.45 -0.56 -1.30
C GLY A 163 15.76 -1.74 -0.38
N ASN A 164 14.73 -2.49 0.00
CA ASN A 164 14.85 -3.69 0.84
C ASN A 164 14.50 -4.96 0.05
N HIS A 165 13.29 -5.03 -0.51
CA HIS A 165 12.85 -6.13 -1.36
C HIS A 165 11.76 -5.64 -2.34
N VAL A 166 11.44 -6.48 -3.31
CA VAL A 166 10.28 -6.31 -4.19
C VAL A 166 9.38 -7.54 -4.01
N ALA A 167 8.05 -7.45 -4.07
CA ALA A 167 7.16 -8.58 -3.81
C ALA A 167 6.00 -8.68 -4.80
N LEU A 168 5.75 -9.81 -5.45
CA LEU A 168 4.58 -10.03 -6.29
C LEU A 168 3.29 -9.88 -5.48
N VAL A 169 2.32 -9.11 -5.99
CA VAL A 169 1.03 -8.83 -5.36
C VAL A 169 -0.08 -8.76 -6.40
N GLU A 170 -1.33 -8.96 -5.97
CA GLU A 170 -2.52 -8.79 -6.82
C GLU A 170 -2.76 -7.30 -7.17
N ARG A 171 -2.52 -6.42 -6.20
CA ARG A 171 -2.73 -4.97 -6.35
C ARG A 171 -1.81 -4.20 -5.41
N GLY A 172 -1.24 -3.10 -5.87
CA GLY A 172 -0.45 -2.24 -5.04
C GLY A 172 -0.73 -0.73 -5.12
N ARG A 173 0.07 0.01 -4.36
CA ARG A 173 -0.14 1.35 -3.83
C ARG A 173 0.43 2.42 -4.75
N ALA A 174 1.37 2.06 -5.62
CA ALA A 174 1.92 2.95 -6.64
C ALA A 174 0.98 3.21 -7.85
N GLY A 175 -0.11 2.43 -7.97
CA GLY A 175 -1.09 2.53 -9.06
C GLY A 175 -0.84 1.52 -10.19
N SER A 176 -1.87 1.23 -10.99
CA SER A 176 -1.88 0.15 -11.99
C SER A 176 -0.98 0.38 -13.22
N ASP A 177 -0.44 1.60 -13.39
CA ASP A 177 0.52 1.96 -14.44
C ASP A 177 1.98 1.70 -14.02
N VAL A 178 2.21 1.64 -12.71
CA VAL A 178 3.21 0.73 -12.16
C VAL A 178 2.53 -0.63 -12.22
N LEU A 179 2.60 -1.26 -13.41
CA LEU A 179 2.47 -2.71 -13.52
C LEU A 179 3.58 -3.19 -12.64
N VAL A 180 3.21 -3.37 -11.37
CA VAL A 180 4.01 -3.49 -10.18
C VAL A 180 3.84 -2.45 -9.03
N ALA A 181 2.95 -2.66 -8.04
CA ALA A 181 2.75 -1.67 -6.95
C ALA A 181 2.94 -2.11 -5.45
N ASP A 182 3.38 -1.18 -4.57
CA ASP A 182 3.63 -1.37 -3.11
C ASP A 182 2.38 -1.93 -2.36
N SER A 183 2.39 -2.96 -1.51
CA SER A 183 1.12 -3.48 -0.95
C SER A 183 0.44 -2.41 -0.11
N LEU A 184 -0.86 -2.18 -0.36
CA LEU A 184 -1.73 -1.49 0.58
C LEU A 184 -2.03 -2.42 1.76
N PRO A 185 -2.23 -1.91 2.98
CA PRO A 185 -2.71 -2.71 4.09
C PRO A 185 -4.11 -3.26 3.74
N PRO A 186 -4.49 -4.43 4.25
CA PRO A 186 -5.80 -5.04 3.98
C PRO A 186 -6.96 -4.08 4.23
N GLU A 187 -6.87 -3.21 5.23
CA GLU A 187 -7.88 -2.22 5.57
C GLU A 187 -8.04 -1.16 4.46
N LEU A 188 -6.93 -0.58 3.95
CA LEU A 188 -6.99 0.37 2.84
C LEU A 188 -7.37 -0.31 1.52
N MET A 189 -6.99 -1.58 1.33
CA MET A 189 -7.47 -2.37 0.19
C MET A 189 -9.00 -2.53 0.23
N LEU A 190 -9.56 -2.85 1.40
CA LEU A 190 -11.00 -3.00 1.57
C LEU A 190 -11.72 -1.67 1.34
N MET A 191 -11.20 -0.57 1.88
CA MET A 191 -11.73 0.78 1.63
C MET A 191 -11.67 1.15 0.14
N SER A 192 -10.55 0.88 -0.54
CA SER A 192 -10.42 1.12 -1.98
C SER A 192 -11.43 0.28 -2.79
N LYS A 193 -11.64 -0.99 -2.42
CA LYS A 193 -12.65 -1.86 -3.04
C LYS A 193 -14.08 -1.34 -2.80
N ARG A 194 -14.37 -0.84 -1.58
CA ARG A 194 -15.66 -0.19 -1.25
C ARG A 194 -15.89 1.07 -2.08
N LYS A 195 -14.92 1.99 -2.12
CA LYS A 195 -14.99 3.22 -2.92
C LYS A 195 -15.18 2.91 -4.41
N ALA A 196 -14.43 1.95 -4.96
CA ALA A 196 -14.58 1.52 -6.36
C ALA A 196 -15.94 0.87 -6.66
N ALA A 197 -16.48 0.05 -5.75
CA ALA A 197 -17.80 -0.57 -5.91
C ALA A 197 -18.92 0.47 -5.93
N ILE A 198 -18.82 1.51 -5.12
CA ILE A 198 -19.82 2.57 -5.01
C ILE A 198 -19.76 3.52 -6.21
N ILE A 199 -18.55 3.87 -6.67
CA ILE A 199 -18.34 4.56 -7.95
C ILE A 199 -18.96 3.75 -9.09
N ARG A 200 -18.72 2.44 -9.16
CA ARG A 200 -19.32 1.58 -10.20
C ARG A 200 -20.85 1.52 -10.09
N ALA A 201 -21.40 1.47 -8.87
CA ALA A 201 -22.85 1.44 -8.65
C ALA A 201 -23.53 2.77 -9.04
N THR A 202 -22.86 3.91 -8.82
CA THR A 202 -23.35 5.25 -9.18
C THR A 202 -23.19 5.54 -10.68
N LEU A 203 -22.09 5.12 -11.30
CA LEU A 203 -21.87 5.29 -12.75
C LEU A 203 -22.76 4.39 -13.62
N LYS A 204 -23.10 3.18 -13.18
CA LYS A 204 -23.88 2.21 -13.97
C LYS A 204 -25.24 2.74 -14.47
N PRO A 205 -26.06 3.46 -13.67
CA PRO A 205 -27.28 4.10 -14.17
C PRO A 205 -27.02 5.41 -14.94
N LEU A 206 -25.96 6.16 -14.62
CA LEU A 206 -25.67 7.46 -15.24
C LEU A 206 -25.05 7.34 -16.63
N LEU A 207 -24.25 6.31 -16.88
CA LEU A 207 -23.71 5.96 -18.20
C LEU A 207 -24.81 5.56 -19.19
N ALA A 208 -25.99 5.16 -18.70
CA ALA A 208 -27.15 4.87 -19.53
C ALA A 208 -28.01 6.11 -19.84
N ALA A 209 -27.66 7.29 -19.31
CA ALA A 209 -28.53 8.46 -19.29
C ALA A 209 -27.88 9.79 -19.79
N ASP A 210 -26.68 9.77 -20.39
CA ASP A 210 -25.96 10.97 -20.88
C ASP A 210 -25.92 12.14 -19.87
N ALA A 211 -25.74 11.81 -18.58
CA ALA A 211 -25.68 12.79 -17.50
C ALA A 211 -24.26 13.33 -17.26
N ASP A 212 -24.16 14.51 -16.65
CA ASP A 212 -22.89 15.16 -16.30
C ASP A 212 -22.20 14.38 -15.15
N LEU A 213 -21.33 13.45 -15.52
CA LEU A 213 -20.80 12.38 -14.66
C LEU A 213 -19.90 12.88 -13.53
N GLU A 214 -19.17 13.99 -13.74
CA GLU A 214 -18.12 14.42 -12.80
C GLU A 214 -18.68 14.92 -11.47
N ALA A 215 -19.79 15.65 -11.49
CA ALA A 215 -20.38 16.22 -10.27
C ALA A 215 -20.95 15.13 -9.35
N GLU A 216 -21.60 14.12 -9.92
CA GLU A 216 -22.24 13.06 -9.13
C GLU A 216 -21.22 12.07 -8.56
N VAL A 217 -20.16 11.76 -9.31
CA VAL A 217 -19.04 10.94 -8.80
C VAL A 217 -18.33 11.65 -7.65
N ARG A 218 -18.09 12.97 -7.78
CA ARG A 218 -17.46 13.76 -6.71
C ARG A 218 -18.35 13.82 -5.45
N LYS A 219 -19.66 13.97 -5.63
CA LYS A 219 -20.62 13.95 -4.53
C LYS A 219 -20.68 12.60 -3.83
N ALA A 220 -20.65 11.50 -4.60
CA ALA A 220 -20.61 10.16 -4.04
C ALA A 220 -19.33 9.90 -3.22
N LEU A 221 -18.17 10.37 -3.70
CA LEU A 221 -16.91 10.28 -2.95
C LEU A 221 -16.95 11.06 -1.64
N LEU A 222 -17.45 12.31 -1.66
CA LEU A 222 -17.55 13.14 -0.46
C LEU A 222 -18.50 12.54 0.58
N ALA A 223 -19.64 11.99 0.16
CA ALA A 223 -20.59 11.35 1.07
C ALA A 223 -20.00 10.10 1.76
N LEU A 224 -19.08 9.38 1.08
CA LEU A 224 -18.37 8.26 1.70
C LEU A 224 -17.35 8.73 2.71
N ASP A 225 -16.60 9.78 2.39
CA ASP A 225 -15.62 10.35 3.33
C ASP A 225 -16.32 10.94 4.57
N GLU A 226 -17.55 11.45 4.44
CA GLU A 226 -18.36 11.90 5.58
C GLU A 226 -18.89 10.72 6.41
N ALA A 227 -19.45 9.69 5.77
CA ALA A 227 -19.94 8.50 6.47
C ALA A 227 -18.80 7.74 7.18
N GLU A 228 -17.62 7.66 6.57
CA GLU A 228 -16.43 7.05 7.19
C GLU A 228 -16.02 7.81 8.47
N LYS A 229 -16.09 9.15 8.46
CA LYS A 229 -15.80 9.96 9.66
C LYS A 229 -16.84 9.78 10.76
N GLU A 230 -18.12 9.70 10.40
CA GLU A 230 -19.20 9.46 11.37
C GLU A 230 -19.06 8.09 12.03
N ASP A 231 -18.74 7.05 11.24
CA ASP A 231 -18.48 5.69 11.77
C ASP A 231 -17.24 5.66 12.69
N GLU A 232 -16.16 6.37 12.33
CA GLU A 232 -14.96 6.49 13.17
C GLU A 232 -15.22 7.25 14.47
N GLU A 233 -16.01 8.32 14.42
CA GLU A 233 -16.42 9.07 15.62
C GLU A 233 -17.34 8.25 16.54
N GLU A 234 -18.24 7.45 15.96
CA GLU A 234 -19.12 6.59 16.74
C GLU A 234 -18.37 5.41 17.38
N GLN A 235 -17.36 4.86 16.69
CA GLN A 235 -16.46 3.86 17.26
C GLN A 235 -15.58 4.42 18.37
N LYS A 236 -15.00 5.63 18.19
CA LYS A 236 -14.22 6.31 19.24
C LYS A 236 -15.05 6.61 20.49
N LYS A 237 -16.32 6.93 20.34
CA LYS A 237 -17.25 7.12 21.48
C LYS A 237 -17.55 5.81 22.20
N LYS A 238 -17.78 4.72 21.48
CA LYS A 238 -18.02 3.40 22.08
C LYS A 238 -16.80 2.87 22.83
N THR A 239 -15.58 3.09 22.33
CA THR A 239 -14.36 2.70 23.04
C THR A 239 -14.07 3.58 24.26
N ALA A 240 -14.52 4.84 24.27
CA ALA A 240 -14.39 5.71 25.44
C ALA A 240 -15.40 5.36 26.56
N ASP A 241 -16.62 4.96 26.20
CA ASP A 241 -17.63 4.47 27.17
C ASP A 241 -17.20 3.14 27.82
N ASP A 242 -16.55 2.23 27.08
CA ASP A 242 -16.04 0.96 27.62
C ASP A 242 -14.85 1.16 28.59
N GLU A 243 -14.01 2.19 28.40
CA GLU A 243 -12.90 2.51 29.32
C GLU A 243 -13.39 3.17 30.63
N GLU A 244 -14.48 3.94 30.61
CA GLU A 244 -15.08 4.52 31.82
C GLU A 244 -15.80 3.45 32.67
N GLU A 245 -16.41 2.42 32.07
CA GLU A 245 -17.02 1.30 32.82
C GLU A 245 -15.98 0.44 33.57
N ASP A 246 -14.75 0.32 33.04
CA ASP A 246 -13.67 -0.47 33.63
C ASP A 246 -12.97 0.23 34.83
N GLU A 247 -13.00 1.57 34.89
CA GLU A 247 -12.52 2.33 36.07
C GLU A 247 -13.51 2.28 37.25
N ASP A 248 -14.81 2.32 36.96
CA ASP A 248 -15.87 2.23 37.98
C ASP A 248 -15.96 0.83 38.63
N GLU A 249 -15.62 -0.23 37.90
CA GLU A 249 -15.51 -1.59 38.45
C GLU A 249 -14.30 -1.75 39.39
N LYS A 250 -13.18 -1.08 39.10
CA LYS A 250 -11.97 -1.11 39.95
C LYS A 250 -12.15 -0.34 41.25
N GLU A 251 -12.92 0.75 41.25
CA GLU A 251 -13.25 1.49 42.48
C GLU A 251 -14.18 0.68 43.41
N LYS A 252 -15.13 -0.09 42.87
CA LYS A 252 -16.03 -0.93 43.68
C LYS A 252 -15.31 -2.12 44.33
N LYS A 253 -14.31 -2.72 43.66
CA LYS A 253 -13.51 -3.82 44.25
C LYS A 253 -12.57 -3.38 45.38
N LYS A 254 -12.15 -2.11 45.44
CA LYS A 254 -11.34 -1.58 46.57
C LYS A 254 -12.14 -1.30 47.85
N LYS A 255 -13.46 -1.09 47.76
CA LYS A 255 -14.31 -0.78 48.92
C LYS A 255 -14.80 -2.01 49.70
N HIS A 256 -14.50 -3.24 49.24
CA HIS A 256 -14.97 -4.48 49.87
C HIS A 256 -13.87 -5.29 50.61
N ALA A 257 -12.63 -4.78 50.68
CA ALA A 257 -11.49 -5.49 51.27
C ALA A 257 -11.00 -4.92 52.63
N CYS A 258 -11.87 -4.25 53.38
CA CYS A 258 -11.55 -3.63 54.67
C CYS A 258 -12.65 -3.95 55.70
N ASP A 259 -12.59 -5.14 56.30
CA ASP A 259 -13.00 -5.38 57.68
C ASP A 259 -12.24 -6.64 58.18
N PRO A 260 -11.27 -6.51 59.11
CA PRO A 260 -10.69 -7.63 59.81
C PRO A 260 -11.48 -7.87 61.10
N GLU A 261 -12.10 -9.03 61.25
CA GLU A 261 -12.54 -9.51 62.57
C GLU A 261 -11.64 -10.66 63.05
N ASP A 262 -11.22 -10.49 64.29
CA ASP A 262 -10.52 -11.39 65.19
C ASP A 262 -11.16 -12.80 65.24
N ASP A 263 -10.35 -13.82 65.50
CA ASP A 263 -10.32 -14.42 66.85
C ASP A 263 -9.39 -15.65 66.94
N GLU A 264 -8.74 -15.72 68.09
CA GLU A 264 -7.92 -16.79 68.63
C GLU A 264 -8.77 -18.03 68.97
N GLU A 265 -8.28 -19.25 68.66
CA GLU A 265 -7.82 -20.30 69.61
C GLU A 265 -7.48 -21.61 68.86
#